data_AF-A0A351MQB2-F1
#
_entry.id   AF-A0A351MQB2-F1
#
_cell.length_a   1.000
_cell.length_b   1.000
_cell.length_c   1.000
_cell.angle_alpha   90.00
_cell.angle_beta   90.00
_cell.angle_gamma   90.00
#
_symmetry.space_group_name_H-M   'P 1'
#
loop_
_entity.id
_entity.type
_entity.pdbx_description
1 polymer ?
#
loop_
_entity_poly.entity_id
_entity_poly.type
_entity_poly.pdbx_seq_one_letter_code
_entity_poly.pdbx_strand_id
1 'polypeptide(L)'
;MKSLRLPCLSGLLLVSALIIAAEPTGKEWEQEQNLSLNKERPTSILGSFPNQVSSLGILPDTSSWHLSLDGDWKFNWVKRPEQRPVGFEKPSFDVSQWKTITVPSCWQTQGYDVPVYVNQQYIFKRDWPKVMGEPPKNYVTYENRNPVGSYRREFEVRKNWKGQRVVIHFDGVDSFFYLWINGKYVGFSKD
;
A
#
# COMPACT_ATOMS: atom_id res chain seq x y z
N MET A 1 -67.04 -8.75 -7.23
CA MET A 1 -66.17 -8.56 -6.03
C MET A 1 -65.36 -9.84 -5.88
N LYS A 2 -64.04 -9.91 -6.07
CA LYS A 2 -62.97 -9.12 -5.44
C LYS A 2 -61.78 -8.97 -6.41
N SER A 3 -61.19 -7.79 -6.40
CA SER A 3 -60.05 -7.36 -7.19
C SER A 3 -58.75 -8.02 -6.74
N LEU A 4 -57.94 -8.51 -7.68
CA LEU A 4 -56.54 -8.87 -7.46
C LEU A 4 -55.72 -7.57 -7.42
N ARG A 5 -55.11 -7.26 -6.27
CA ARG A 5 -54.07 -6.21 -6.14
C ARG A 5 -52.76 -6.89 -5.79
N LEU A 6 -51.75 -6.75 -6.65
CA LEU A 6 -50.35 -6.93 -6.26
C LEU A 6 -49.96 -5.87 -5.24
N PRO A 7 -49.04 -6.17 -4.32
CA PRO A 7 -48.11 -5.16 -3.85
C PRO A 7 -46.65 -5.60 -4.02
N CYS A 8 -45.95 -4.74 -4.77
CA CYS A 8 -44.65 -4.16 -4.44
C CYS A 8 -43.48 -5.12 -4.14
N LEU A 9 -42.60 -5.29 -5.13
CA LEU A 9 -41.19 -5.57 -4.91
C LEU A 9 -40.58 -4.45 -4.06
N SER A 10 -40.34 -4.71 -2.78
CA SER A 10 -39.45 -3.91 -1.96
C SER A 10 -38.00 -4.14 -2.42
N GLY A 11 -37.43 -3.15 -3.11
CA GLY A 11 -36.05 -3.16 -3.55
C GLY A 11 -35.09 -3.25 -2.38
N LEU A 12 -34.25 -4.28 -2.40
CA LEU A 12 -33.14 -4.45 -1.47
C LEU A 12 -32.04 -3.45 -1.87
N LEU A 13 -32.01 -2.30 -1.20
CA LEU A 13 -30.88 -1.36 -1.30
C LEU A 13 -29.67 -2.02 -0.62
N LEU A 14 -28.79 -2.60 -1.42
CA LEU A 14 -27.45 -3.02 -0.99
C LEU A 14 -26.64 -1.75 -0.68
N VAL A 15 -26.78 -1.27 0.55
CA VAL A 15 -25.84 -0.30 1.12
C VAL A 15 -24.53 -1.04 1.30
N SER A 16 -23.60 -0.83 0.36
CA SER A 16 -22.20 -1.17 0.53
C SER A 16 -21.68 -0.42 1.75
N ALA A 17 -21.68 -1.10 2.91
CA ALA A 17 -21.02 -0.59 4.08
C ALA A 17 -19.52 -0.64 3.80
N LEU A 18 -18.89 0.53 3.65
CA LEU A 18 -17.44 0.64 3.73
C LEU A 18 -17.03 0.16 5.11
N ILE A 19 -16.49 -1.06 5.18
CA ILE A 19 -15.79 -1.54 6.35
C ILE A 19 -14.55 -0.67 6.48
N ILE A 20 -14.60 0.30 7.40
CA ILE A 20 -13.42 1.08 7.78
C ILE A 20 -12.56 0.16 8.63
N ALA A 21 -11.37 -0.17 8.14
CA ALA A 21 -10.40 -0.94 8.90
C ALA A 21 -10.05 -0.17 10.18
N ALA A 22 -9.97 -0.86 11.32
CA ALA A 22 -9.45 -0.26 12.54
C ALA A 22 -8.00 0.18 12.31
N GLU A 23 -7.62 1.36 12.81
CA GLU A 23 -6.26 1.89 12.66
C GLU A 23 -5.20 0.86 13.12
N PRO A 24 -4.04 0.79 12.44
CA PRO A 24 -3.02 -0.19 12.77
C PRO A 24 -2.43 0.09 14.15
N THR A 25 -2.14 -0.98 14.88
CA THR A 25 -1.51 -0.93 16.21
C THR A 25 -0.04 -0.54 16.13
N GLY A 26 0.56 -0.63 14.95
CA GLY A 26 1.99 -0.40 14.73
C GLY A 26 2.85 -1.59 15.14
N LYS A 27 2.25 -2.77 15.38
CA LYS A 27 2.93 -4.01 15.78
C LYS A 27 2.78 -5.12 14.74
N GLU A 28 1.98 -4.90 13.71
CA GLU A 28 1.63 -5.88 12.70
C GLU A 28 2.88 -6.45 12.03
N TRP A 29 3.94 -5.66 11.83
CA TRP A 29 5.20 -6.13 11.26
C TRP A 29 5.96 -7.15 12.12
N GLU A 30 5.76 -7.20 13.45
CA GLU A 30 6.32 -8.27 14.33
C GLU A 30 5.34 -9.43 14.59
N GLN A 31 4.14 -9.40 13.99
CA GLN A 31 3.16 -10.49 14.12
C GLN A 31 3.26 -11.43 12.91
N GLU A 32 3.79 -12.62 13.12
CA GLU A 32 4.08 -13.59 12.05
C GLU A 32 2.83 -14.27 11.48
N GLN A 33 1.76 -14.39 12.28
CA GLN A 33 0.49 -14.98 11.82
C GLN A 33 -0.34 -14.00 10.98
N ASN A 34 0.00 -12.71 11.05
CA ASN A 34 -0.72 -11.63 10.40
C ASN A 34 0.06 -11.21 9.14
N LEU A 35 -0.22 -11.91 8.04
CA LEU A 35 0.46 -11.70 6.75
C LEU A 35 -0.11 -10.51 5.97
N SER A 36 -1.42 -10.28 6.03
CA SER A 36 -2.05 -9.15 5.36
C SER A 36 -3.38 -8.77 5.99
N LEU A 37 -3.86 -7.57 5.66
CA LEU A 37 -5.20 -7.10 5.99
C LEU A 37 -5.82 -6.44 4.76
N ASN A 38 -7.06 -6.82 4.45
CA ASN A 38 -7.88 -6.28 3.34
C ASN A 38 -7.25 -6.37 1.94
N LYS A 39 -6.28 -7.26 1.75
CA LYS A 39 -5.73 -7.61 0.44
C LYS A 39 -6.68 -8.57 -0.27
N GLU A 40 -6.87 -8.36 -1.58
CA GLU A 40 -7.63 -9.30 -2.41
C GLU A 40 -6.94 -10.67 -2.46
N ARG A 41 -7.71 -11.73 -2.70
CA ARG A 41 -7.14 -13.07 -2.83
C ARG A 41 -6.19 -13.12 -4.03
N PRO A 42 -5.10 -13.90 -3.95
CA PRO A 42 -4.22 -14.10 -5.10
C PRO A 42 -4.99 -14.61 -6.32
N THR A 43 -4.77 -13.97 -7.48
CA THR A 43 -5.31 -14.40 -8.78
C THR A 43 -4.24 -14.27 -9.86
N SER A 44 -4.49 -14.83 -11.05
CA SER A 44 -3.71 -14.47 -12.23
C SER A 44 -3.84 -12.97 -12.52
N ILE A 45 -2.84 -12.39 -13.20
CA ILE A 45 -2.93 -11.01 -13.69
C ILE A 45 -4.08 -10.94 -14.73
N LEU A 46 -5.06 -10.10 -14.46
CA LEU A 46 -6.19 -9.85 -15.35
C LEU A 46 -6.16 -8.39 -15.82
N GLY A 47 -5.86 -8.18 -17.10
CA GLY A 47 -6.02 -6.86 -17.71
C GLY A 47 -7.51 -6.53 -17.84
N SER A 48 -7.91 -5.36 -17.34
CA SER A 48 -9.28 -4.85 -17.50
C SER A 48 -9.33 -3.92 -18.69
N PHE A 49 -10.19 -4.21 -19.68
CA PHE A 49 -10.27 -3.48 -20.94
C PHE A 49 -11.69 -3.04 -21.25
N PRO A 50 -11.90 -1.81 -21.77
CA PRO A 50 -13.24 -1.29 -22.08
C PRO A 50 -13.93 -2.00 -23.25
N ASN A 51 -13.17 -2.61 -24.15
CA ASN A 51 -13.72 -3.32 -25.31
C ASN A 51 -12.73 -4.36 -25.85
N GLN A 52 -13.24 -5.24 -26.72
CA GLN A 52 -12.45 -6.31 -27.32
C GLN A 52 -11.24 -5.79 -28.10
N VAL A 53 -11.35 -4.67 -28.81
CA VAL A 53 -10.23 -4.12 -29.61
C VAL A 53 -9.07 -3.71 -28.70
N SER A 54 -9.35 -3.02 -27.60
CA SER A 54 -8.33 -2.64 -26.61
C SER A 54 -7.72 -3.85 -25.89
N SER A 55 -8.46 -4.95 -25.72
CA SER A 55 -7.95 -6.17 -25.08
C SER A 55 -6.82 -6.86 -25.85
N LEU A 56 -6.69 -6.57 -27.15
CA LEU A 56 -5.59 -7.07 -27.98
C LEU A 56 -4.23 -6.47 -27.60
N GLY A 57 -4.21 -5.39 -26.82
CA GLY A 57 -2.98 -4.82 -26.25
C GLY A 57 -2.33 -5.70 -25.17
N ILE A 58 -3.08 -6.68 -24.63
CA ILE A 58 -2.70 -7.70 -23.63
C ILE A 58 -2.25 -7.12 -22.28
N LEU A 59 -1.29 -6.19 -22.28
CA LEU A 59 -0.75 -5.55 -21.09
C LEU A 59 -1.75 -4.54 -20.51
N PRO A 60 -1.99 -4.54 -19.19
CA PRO A 60 -2.89 -3.60 -18.53
C PRO A 60 -2.59 -2.14 -18.88
N ASP A 61 -1.31 -1.77 -19.02
CA ASP A 61 -0.85 -0.40 -19.32
C ASP A 61 -1.41 0.18 -20.60
N THR A 62 -1.79 -0.68 -21.55
CA THR A 62 -2.40 -0.25 -22.83
C THR A 62 -3.89 0.10 -22.68
N SER A 63 -4.49 -0.22 -21.53
CA SER A 63 -5.92 0.01 -21.27
C SER A 63 -6.20 1.42 -20.75
N SER A 64 -7.29 2.02 -21.23
CA SER A 64 -7.82 3.25 -20.64
C SER A 64 -8.47 3.05 -19.25
N TRP A 65 -8.58 1.81 -18.80
CA TRP A 65 -8.94 1.44 -17.43
C TRP A 65 -7.74 1.18 -16.52
N HIS A 66 -6.53 1.41 -17.02
CA HIS A 66 -5.31 1.41 -16.22
C HIS A 66 -4.79 2.83 -16.01
N LEU A 67 -4.31 3.09 -14.80
CA LEU A 67 -3.62 4.31 -14.43
C LEU A 67 -2.39 3.92 -13.60
N SER A 68 -1.20 4.04 -14.20
CA SER A 68 0.04 3.85 -13.44
C SER A 68 0.20 4.98 -12.42
N LEU A 69 0.65 4.61 -11.23
CA LEU A 69 1.08 5.52 -10.17
C LEU A 69 2.61 5.60 -10.08
N ASP A 70 3.34 5.14 -11.08
CA ASP A 70 4.79 5.31 -11.19
C ASP A 70 5.17 6.77 -11.45
N GLY A 71 6.43 7.10 -11.21
CA GLY A 71 6.99 8.45 -11.30
C GLY A 71 7.25 9.04 -9.94
N ASP A 72 7.01 10.34 -9.79
CA ASP A 72 7.47 11.09 -8.62
C ASP A 72 6.49 10.99 -7.43
N TRP A 73 7.05 10.68 -6.25
CA TRP A 73 6.35 10.64 -4.97
C TRP A 73 7.06 11.53 -3.95
N LYS A 74 6.31 12.19 -3.07
CA LYS A 74 6.88 12.82 -1.88
C LYS A 74 7.39 11.74 -0.95
N PHE A 75 8.59 11.94 -0.42
CA PHE A 75 9.33 10.94 0.32
C PHE A 75 10.02 11.50 1.56
N ASN A 76 9.88 10.79 2.66
CA ASN A 76 10.59 11.02 3.91
C ASN A 76 11.19 9.70 4.41
N TRP A 77 12.49 9.71 4.70
CA TRP A 77 13.21 8.55 5.22
C TRP A 77 13.72 8.83 6.62
N VAL A 78 13.59 7.86 7.50
CA VAL A 78 14.10 7.91 8.88
C VAL A 78 14.79 6.61 9.25
N LYS A 79 15.74 6.68 10.20
CA LYS A 79 16.54 5.53 10.65
C LYS A 79 15.73 4.51 11.46
N ARG A 80 14.66 4.96 12.11
CA ARG A 80 13.89 4.18 13.08
C ARG A 80 12.39 4.44 12.97
N PRO A 81 11.51 3.47 13.28
CA PRO A 81 10.08 3.63 13.15
C PRO A 81 9.51 4.72 14.05
N GLU A 82 10.11 4.95 15.22
CA GLU A 82 9.68 5.99 16.17
C GLU A 82 9.87 7.42 15.64
N GLN A 83 10.76 7.60 14.65
CA GLN A 83 11.08 8.90 14.06
C GLN A 83 10.18 9.26 12.88
N ARG A 84 9.35 8.31 12.41
CA ARG A 84 8.52 8.51 11.23
C ARG A 84 7.53 9.67 11.44
N PRO A 85 7.14 10.37 10.36
CA PRO A 85 6.18 11.47 10.46
C PRO A 85 4.77 10.94 10.77
N VAL A 86 4.41 10.89 12.06
CA VAL A 86 3.06 10.47 12.49
C VAL A 86 2.01 11.46 11.98
N GLY A 87 0.93 10.95 11.39
CA GLY A 87 -0.14 11.78 10.84
C GLY A 87 -0.01 12.12 9.36
N PHE A 88 1.07 11.68 8.69
CA PHE A 88 1.33 11.99 7.27
C PHE A 88 0.27 11.43 6.33
N GLU A 89 -0.48 10.42 6.76
CA GLU A 89 -1.60 9.83 6.04
C GLU A 89 -2.78 10.79 5.84
N LYS A 90 -2.88 11.82 6.69
CA LYS A 90 -3.96 12.81 6.61
C LYS A 90 -3.76 13.73 5.41
N PRO A 91 -4.81 13.99 4.60
CA PRO A 91 -4.71 14.88 3.45
C PRO A 91 -4.19 16.29 3.79
N SER A 92 -4.51 16.78 4.99
CA SER A 92 -4.09 18.11 5.47
C SER A 92 -2.64 18.18 5.98
N PHE A 93 -1.92 17.06 6.06
CA PHE A 93 -0.54 17.07 6.55
C PHE A 93 0.37 17.78 5.54
N ASP A 94 1.23 18.70 6.00
CA ASP A 94 2.13 19.43 5.11
C ASP A 94 3.36 18.58 4.76
N VAL A 95 3.55 18.35 3.46
CA VAL A 95 4.71 17.64 2.88
C VAL A 95 5.54 18.55 1.98
N SER A 96 5.37 19.88 2.07
CA SER A 96 6.11 20.87 1.27
C SER A 96 7.62 20.72 1.40
N GLN A 97 8.10 20.38 2.60
CA GLN A 97 9.52 20.17 2.93
C GLN A 97 10.05 18.77 2.57
N TRP A 98 9.19 17.86 2.10
CA TRP A 98 9.62 16.52 1.74
C TRP A 98 10.31 16.53 0.38
N LYS A 99 11.34 15.68 0.28
CA LYS A 99 12.02 15.39 -0.97
C LYS A 99 11.10 14.60 -1.89
N THR A 100 11.50 14.47 -3.14
CA THR A 100 10.85 13.60 -4.13
C THR A 100 11.70 12.34 -4.32
N ILE A 101 11.07 11.19 -4.53
CA ILE A 101 11.71 9.95 -4.97
C ILE A 101 10.95 9.39 -6.18
N THR A 102 11.68 8.77 -7.11
CA THR A 102 11.08 8.09 -8.26
C THR A 102 10.65 6.68 -7.86
N VAL A 103 9.43 6.30 -8.23
CA VAL A 103 8.87 4.96 -8.04
C VAL A 103 8.67 4.32 -9.42
N PRO A 104 9.07 3.05 -9.64
CA PRO A 104 9.68 2.14 -8.66
C PRO A 104 11.18 2.38 -8.47
N SER A 105 11.68 2.24 -7.23
CA SER A 105 13.11 2.19 -6.92
C SER A 105 13.35 1.62 -5.52
N CYS A 106 14.57 1.14 -5.26
CA CYS A 106 15.04 0.91 -3.90
C CYS A 106 15.64 2.22 -3.38
N TRP A 107 15.23 2.70 -2.19
CA TRP A 107 15.70 4.01 -1.71
C TRP A 107 17.24 4.07 -1.54
N GLN A 108 17.90 2.93 -1.34
CA GLN A 108 19.36 2.79 -1.29
C GLN A 108 20.05 3.24 -2.58
N THR A 109 19.41 3.05 -3.74
CA THR A 109 19.95 3.53 -5.02
C THR A 109 19.62 5.01 -5.27
N GLN A 110 18.76 5.60 -4.45
CA GLN A 110 18.33 7.00 -4.52
C GLN A 110 19.05 7.89 -3.49
N GLY A 111 20.08 7.37 -2.81
CA GLY A 111 20.91 8.11 -1.86
C GLY A 111 20.38 8.13 -0.41
N TYR A 112 19.47 7.22 -0.05
CA TYR A 112 19.01 7.03 1.32
C TYR A 112 19.54 5.73 1.90
N ASP A 113 19.91 5.69 3.18
CA ASP A 113 20.42 4.48 3.83
C ASP A 113 21.68 3.89 3.15
N VAL A 114 22.12 2.71 3.58
CA VAL A 114 23.28 1.99 3.04
C VAL A 114 22.83 0.63 2.49
N PRO A 115 23.15 0.27 1.24
CA PRO A 115 22.91 -1.08 0.75
C PRO A 115 23.80 -2.08 1.51
N VAL A 116 23.18 -3.12 2.08
CA VAL A 116 23.90 -4.13 2.86
C VAL A 116 23.84 -5.46 2.14
N TYR A 117 25.02 -6.02 1.85
CA TYR A 117 25.16 -7.40 1.39
C TYR A 117 25.69 -8.28 2.52
N VAL A 118 24.99 -9.39 2.77
CA VAL A 118 25.42 -10.45 3.68
C VAL A 118 25.08 -11.79 3.04
N ASN A 119 25.91 -12.80 3.27
CA ASN A 119 25.68 -14.13 2.69
C ASN A 119 24.62 -14.93 3.46
N GLN A 120 24.86 -15.22 4.75
CA GLN A 120 24.00 -16.12 5.54
C GLN A 120 23.37 -15.49 6.78
N GLN A 121 24.03 -14.52 7.40
CA GLN A 121 23.57 -13.91 8.65
C GLN A 121 22.49 -12.86 8.40
N TYR A 122 21.58 -12.67 9.34
CA TYR A 122 20.68 -11.52 9.33
C TYR A 122 21.46 -10.23 9.57
N ILE A 123 21.03 -9.15 8.90
CA ILE A 123 21.59 -7.82 9.13
C ILE A 123 21.13 -7.20 10.45
N PHE A 124 20.23 -7.85 11.19
CA PHE A 124 19.68 -7.40 12.48
C PHE A 124 19.80 -8.52 13.53
N LYS A 125 19.49 -8.20 14.80
CA LYS A 125 19.56 -9.19 15.89
C LYS A 125 18.52 -10.28 15.66
N ARG A 126 18.95 -11.54 15.57
CA ARG A 126 18.06 -12.70 15.44
C ARG A 126 17.32 -12.95 16.76
N ASP A 127 16.11 -12.40 16.89
CA ASP A 127 15.28 -12.44 18.10
C ASP A 127 13.80 -12.70 17.75
N TRP A 128 13.58 -13.69 16.87
CA TRP A 128 12.27 -13.96 16.27
C TRP A 128 11.13 -14.11 17.31
N PRO A 129 9.94 -13.51 17.07
CA PRO A 129 9.53 -12.77 15.86
C PRO A 129 9.91 -11.28 15.87
N LYS A 130 10.65 -10.82 16.88
CA LYS A 130 11.03 -9.42 17.02
C LYS A 130 12.18 -9.07 16.08
N VAL A 131 12.14 -7.86 15.52
CA VAL A 131 13.20 -7.35 14.63
C VAL A 131 13.87 -6.09 15.17
N MET A 132 13.39 -5.54 16.28
CA MET A 132 13.95 -4.32 16.91
C MET A 132 15.07 -4.57 17.93
N GLY A 133 15.47 -5.83 18.13
CA GLY A 133 16.55 -6.18 19.05
C GLY A 133 17.87 -5.49 18.69
N GLU A 134 18.70 -5.20 19.68
CA GLU A 134 20.02 -4.55 19.46
C GLU A 134 21.03 -5.52 18.80
N PRO A 135 21.52 -5.23 17.57
CA PRO A 135 22.56 -5.97 16.87
C PRO A 135 23.95 -5.48 17.31
N PRO A 136 25.03 -6.11 16.81
CA PRO A 136 26.40 -5.62 17.03
C PRO A 136 26.61 -4.16 16.59
N LYS A 137 27.40 -3.39 17.37
CA LYS A 137 27.65 -1.95 17.13
C LYS A 137 28.27 -1.61 15.77
N ASN A 138 28.95 -2.56 15.16
CA ASN A 138 29.58 -2.41 13.84
C ASN A 138 28.61 -2.68 12.67
N TYR A 139 27.35 -3.03 12.93
CA TYR A 139 26.36 -3.24 11.88
C TYR A 139 25.68 -1.91 11.54
N VAL A 140 25.39 -1.67 10.26
CA VAL A 140 24.60 -0.50 9.80
C VAL A 140 23.28 -0.41 10.55
N THR A 141 22.64 -1.56 10.77
CA THR A 141 21.38 -1.63 11.50
C THR A 141 21.51 -1.23 12.96
N TYR A 142 22.70 -1.18 13.58
CA TYR A 142 22.84 -0.65 14.93
C TYR A 142 22.24 0.77 15.05
N GLU A 143 22.60 1.64 14.09
CA GLU A 143 22.01 2.98 13.96
C GLU A 143 20.67 2.96 13.22
N ASN A 144 20.67 2.36 12.03
CA ASN A 144 19.53 2.29 11.12
C ASN A 144 18.68 1.06 11.48
N ARG A 145 18.15 1.05 12.71
CA ARG A 145 17.53 -0.12 13.37
C ARG A 145 16.43 -0.77 12.54
N ASN A 146 15.54 0.03 11.99
CA ASN A 146 14.47 -0.43 11.12
C ASN A 146 14.01 0.79 10.31
N PRO A 147 14.71 1.10 9.21
CA PRO A 147 14.49 2.32 8.45
C PRO A 147 13.09 2.35 7.87
N VAL A 148 12.46 3.53 7.88
CA VAL A 148 11.10 3.71 7.37
C VAL A 148 11.10 4.75 6.25
N GLY A 149 10.60 4.33 5.09
CA GLY A 149 10.24 5.22 3.99
C GLY A 149 8.76 5.56 4.01
N SER A 150 8.42 6.84 4.20
CA SER A 150 7.05 7.36 4.08
C SER A 150 6.86 7.94 2.69
N TYR A 151 5.94 7.37 1.92
CA TYR A 151 5.64 7.76 0.54
C TYR A 151 4.27 8.42 0.47
N ARG A 152 4.15 9.55 -0.25
CA ARG A 152 2.87 10.23 -0.48
C ARG A 152 2.77 10.71 -1.92
N ARG A 153 1.61 10.47 -2.53
CA ARG A 153 1.27 10.94 -3.88
C ARG A 153 -0.21 11.31 -3.94
N GLU A 154 -0.47 12.40 -4.63
CA GLU A 154 -1.82 12.79 -5.03
C GLU A 154 -2.08 12.29 -6.45
N PHE A 155 -3.29 11.83 -6.70
CA PHE A 155 -3.71 11.35 -8.02
C PHE A 155 -5.20 11.56 -8.20
N GLU A 156 -5.63 11.64 -9.45
CA GLU A 156 -7.03 11.77 -9.81
C GLU A 156 -7.55 10.47 -10.44
N VAL A 157 -8.66 9.96 -9.90
CA VAL A 157 -9.37 8.85 -10.52
C VAL A 157 -10.10 9.36 -11.77
N ARG A 158 -9.94 8.67 -12.90
CA ARG A 158 -10.53 9.09 -14.18
C ARG A 158 -12.06 9.13 -14.08
N LYS A 159 -12.69 10.19 -14.60
CA LYS A 159 -14.16 10.40 -14.54
C LYS A 159 -14.96 9.24 -15.13
N ASN A 160 -14.44 8.59 -16.17
CA ASN A 160 -15.07 7.44 -16.82
C ASN A 160 -15.02 6.14 -15.99
N TRP A 161 -14.38 6.14 -14.82
CA TRP A 161 -14.40 5.03 -13.86
C TRP A 161 -15.55 5.15 -12.85
N LYS A 162 -16.38 6.18 -12.93
CA LYS A 162 -17.51 6.37 -12.01
C LYS A 162 -18.44 5.14 -12.02
N GLY A 163 -18.69 4.58 -10.83
CA GLY A 163 -19.51 3.39 -10.64
C GLY A 163 -18.79 2.06 -10.90
N GLN A 164 -17.52 2.08 -11.32
CA GLN A 164 -16.69 0.89 -11.45
C GLN A 164 -16.01 0.53 -10.14
N ARG A 165 -15.64 -0.74 -9.98
CA ARG A 165 -14.72 -1.16 -8.93
C ARG A 165 -13.31 -0.70 -9.30
N VAL A 166 -12.66 0.05 -8.40
CA VAL A 166 -11.28 0.51 -8.55
C VAL A 166 -10.40 -0.27 -7.58
N VAL A 167 -9.27 -0.79 -8.09
CA VAL A 167 -8.31 -1.57 -7.31
C VAL A 167 -6.95 -0.91 -7.44
N ILE A 168 -6.22 -0.83 -6.32
CA ILE A 168 -4.81 -0.41 -6.29
C ILE A 168 -3.93 -1.66 -6.28
N HIS A 169 -2.91 -1.68 -7.13
CA HIS A 169 -1.98 -2.78 -7.29
C HIS A 169 -0.57 -2.30 -6.99
N PHE A 170 0.13 -2.99 -6.08
CA PHE A 170 1.57 -2.88 -5.90
C PHE A 170 2.21 -4.21 -6.34
N ASP A 171 3.00 -4.20 -7.41
CA ASP A 171 3.67 -5.41 -7.91
C ASP A 171 4.72 -5.93 -6.92
N GLY A 172 5.31 -5.03 -6.12
CA GLY A 172 6.23 -5.39 -5.05
C GLY A 172 6.53 -4.21 -4.13
N VAL A 173 6.55 -4.48 -2.82
CA VAL A 173 7.02 -3.55 -1.77
C VAL A 173 7.80 -4.38 -0.76
N ASP A 174 9.04 -3.97 -0.49
CA ASP A 174 9.93 -4.68 0.42
C ASP A 174 10.17 -3.85 1.70
N SER A 175 10.02 -4.37 2.91
CA SER A 175 9.59 -5.74 3.30
C SER A 175 8.17 -5.82 3.86
N PHE A 176 7.61 -4.68 4.24
CA PHE A 176 6.30 -4.53 4.85
C PHE A 176 5.80 -3.11 4.59
N PHE A 177 4.51 -2.94 4.39
CA PHE A 177 3.93 -1.59 4.32
C PHE A 177 2.51 -1.53 4.86
N TYR A 178 2.14 -0.35 5.34
CA TYR A 178 0.76 0.05 5.58
C TYR A 178 0.28 0.94 4.42
N LEU A 179 -1.02 0.91 4.15
CA LEU A 179 -1.64 1.73 3.12
C LEU A 179 -2.79 2.55 3.71
N TRP A 180 -2.80 3.84 3.37
CA TRP A 180 -3.93 4.74 3.58
C TRP A 180 -4.33 5.39 2.26
N ILE A 181 -5.63 5.64 2.07
CA ILE A 181 -6.18 6.41 0.96
C ILE A 181 -7.09 7.49 1.55
N ASN A 182 -6.80 8.76 1.21
CA ASN A 182 -7.55 9.92 1.73
C ASN A 182 -7.64 9.93 3.27
N GLY A 183 -6.55 9.58 3.96
CA GLY A 183 -6.49 9.51 5.43
C GLY A 183 -7.21 8.32 6.07
N LYS A 184 -7.78 7.41 5.27
CA LYS A 184 -8.44 6.20 5.78
C LYS A 184 -7.52 5.01 5.64
N TYR A 185 -7.38 4.26 6.71
CA TYR A 185 -6.60 3.04 6.71
C TYR A 185 -7.23 1.98 5.79
N VAL A 186 -6.42 1.41 4.91
CA VAL A 186 -6.83 0.37 3.97
C VAL A 186 -6.39 -0.99 4.47
N GLY A 187 -5.11 -1.14 4.85
CA GLY A 187 -4.56 -2.42 5.25
C GLY A 187 -3.04 -2.43 5.29
N PHE A 188 -2.47 -3.63 5.34
CA PHE A 188 -1.03 -3.89 5.27
C PHE A 188 -0.76 -5.16 4.48
N SER A 189 0.48 -5.35 4.02
CA SER A 189 0.93 -6.62 3.45
C SER A 189 2.35 -6.96 3.87
N LYS A 190 2.54 -8.26 4.07
CA LYS A 190 3.77 -9.05 3.96
C LYS A 190 3.56 -10.04 2.81
N ASP A 191 4.62 -10.76 2.46
CA ASP A 191 4.49 -12.03 1.75
C ASP A 191 4.36 -13.19 2.77
#